data_AF-A0A0Q4FJG4-F1
#
_entry.id   AF-A0A0Q4FJG4-F1
#
_cell.length_a   1.000
_cell.length_b   1.000
_cell.length_c   1.000
_cell.angle_alpha   90.00
_cell.angle_beta   90.00
_cell.angle_gamma   90.00
#
_symmetry.space_group_name_H-M   'P 1'
#
loop_
_entity.id
_entity.type
_entity.pdbx_description
1 polymer ?
#
loop_
_entity_poly.entity_id
_entity_poly.type
_entity_poly.pdbx_seq_one_letter_code
_entity_poly.pdbx_strand_id
1 'polypeptide(L)' 'MAFIMLGSGSLQPRRIATVYLMTDGWHAKSATLHTRHAWTGPFASPSDALASFVLPINA' A
#
# COMPACT_ATOMS: atom_id res chain seq x y z
N MET A 1 0.92 12.49 -1.60
CA MET A 1 1.45 11.14 -1.92
C MET A 1 2.22 10.63 -0.73
N ALA A 2 2.12 9.33 -0.43
CA ALA A 2 2.81 8.67 0.68
C ALA A 2 3.35 7.30 0.24
N PHE A 3 4.24 6.70 1.04
CA PHE A 3 4.80 5.38 0.77
C PHE A 3 4.53 4.41 1.92
N ILE A 4 4.21 3.17 1.59
CA ILE A 4 4.13 2.08 2.56
C ILE A 4 5.44 1.29 2.48
N MET A 5 6.14 1.23 3.60
CA MET A 5 7.43 0.57 3.75
C MET A 5 7.29 -0.65 4.64
N LEU A 6 7.86 -1.78 4.21
CA LEU A 6 8.05 -2.95 5.05
C LEU A 6 9.38 -2.81 5.79
N GLY A 7 9.31 -2.63 7.12
CA GLY A 7 10.46 -2.71 8.01
C GLY A 7 10.65 -4.14 8.49
N SER A 8 11.70 -4.82 8.02
CA SER A 8 12.16 -6.10 8.59
C SER A 8 13.46 -5.81 9.33
N GLY A 9 13.54 -6.18 10.62
CA GLY A 9 14.53 -5.67 11.58
C GLY A 9 16.02 -5.85 11.25
N SER A 10 16.38 -6.58 10.18
CA SER A 10 17.76 -6.74 9.70
C SER A 10 17.97 -6.40 8.22
N LEU A 11 16.90 -6.04 7.48
CA LEU A 11 16.94 -5.73 6.06
C LEU A 11 16.69 -4.25 5.82
N GLN A 12 17.24 -3.73 4.72
CA GLN A 12 16.89 -2.38 4.29
C GLN A 12 15.37 -2.27 4.11
N PRO A 13 14.73 -1.20 4.62
CA PRO A 13 13.29 -1.03 4.48
C PRO A 13 12.89 -1.04 3.01
N ARG A 14 11.93 -1.89 2.65
CA ARG A 14 11.49 -2.08 1.27
C ARG A 14 10.16 -1.40 1.04
N ARG A 15 10.04 -0.57 -0.01
CA ARG A 15 8.74 -0.04 -0.43
C ARG A 15 7.85 -1.16 -0.95
N ILE A 16 6.66 -1.31 -0.39
CA ILE A 16 5.68 -2.31 -0.83
C ILE A 16 4.46 -1.69 -1.51
N ALA A 17 4.19 -0.41 -1.29
CA ALA A 17 3.17 0.32 -2.05
C ALA A 17 3.42 1.84 -2.06
N THR A 18 2.79 2.53 -3.00
CA THR A 18 2.70 4.00 -3.05
C THR A 18 1.24 4.42 -2.95
N VAL A 19 0.93 5.39 -2.09
CA VAL A 19 -0.42 5.89 -1.86
C VAL A 19 -0.58 7.25 -2.54
N TYR A 20 -1.62 7.36 -3.36
CA TYR A 20 -1.98 8.53 -4.14
C TYR A 20 -3.33 9.08 -3.65
N LEU A 21 -3.46 10.40 -3.61
CA LEU A 21 -4.77 11.03 -3.48
C LEU A 21 -5.31 11.26 -4.89
N MET A 22 -6.43 10.62 -5.19
CA MET A 22 -7.17 10.78 -6.44
C MET A 22 -8.48 11.53 -6.18
N THR A 23 -9.24 11.78 -7.25
CA THR A 23 -10.51 12.53 -7.19
C THR A 23 -11.58 11.88 -6.33
N ASP A 24 -11.53 10.56 -6.18
CA ASP A 24 -12.50 9.73 -5.45
C ASP A 24 -11.97 9.21 -4.10
N GLY A 25 -10.75 9.58 -3.70
CA GLY A 25 -10.16 9.22 -2.40
C GLY A 25 -8.72 8.77 -2.48
N TRP A 26 -8.24 8.10 -1.44
CA TRP A 26 -6.88 7.58 -1.39
C TRP A 26 -6.80 6.20 -2.03
N HIS A 27 -5.84 6.00 -2.92
CA HIS A 27 -5.59 4.73 -3.59
C HIS A 27 -4.16 4.28 -3.36
N ALA A 28 -3.96 2.99 -3.09
CA ALA A 28 -2.65 2.40 -2.93
C ALA A 28 -2.32 1.54 -4.15
N LYS A 29 -1.13 1.76 -4.72
CA LYS A 29 -0.55 0.93 -5.77
C LYS A 29 0.54 0.05 -5.18
N SER A 30 0.38 -1.27 -5.28
CA SER A 30 1.41 -2.24 -4.95
C SER A 30 2.68 -1.99 -5.77
N ALA A 31 3.83 -2.11 -5.11
CA ALA A 31 5.15 -2.00 -5.74
C ALA A 31 5.61 -3.31 -6.39
N THR A 32 4.96 -4.44 -6.06
CA THR A 32 5.35 -5.79 -6.54
C THR A 32 4.38 -6.36 -7.57
N LEU A 33 3.13 -5.87 -7.60
CA LEU A 33 2.14 -6.29 -8.59
C LEU A 33 2.16 -5.33 -9.78
N HIS A 34 2.29 -5.89 -10.98
CA HIS A 34 2.26 -5.15 -12.25
C HIS A 34 1.02 -5.47 -13.10
N THR A 35 -0.03 -5.97 -12.44
CA THR A 35 -1.31 -6.32 -13.07
C THR A 35 -2.37 -5.26 -12.79
N ARG A 36 -3.56 -5.41 -13.39
CA ARG A 36 -4.73 -4.56 -13.08
C ARG A 36 -5.14 -4.59 -11.59
N HIS A 37 -4.73 -5.62 -10.86
CA HIS A 37 -5.01 -5.80 -9.43
C HIS A 37 -3.97 -5.11 -8.53
N ALA A 38 -3.03 -4.36 -9.10
CA ALA A 38 -2.03 -3.63 -8.33
C ALA A 38 -2.62 -2.47 -7.52
N TRP A 39 -3.85 -2.04 -7.82
CA TRP A 39 -4.51 -0.91 -7.18
C TRP A 39 -5.56 -1.37 -6.17
N THR A 40 -5.57 -0.73 -5.00
CA THR A 40 -6.59 -0.90 -3.96
C THR A 40 -7.08 0.45 -3.46
N GLY A 41 -8.31 0.49 -2.97
CA GLY A 41 -9.02 1.70 -2.57
C GLY A 41 -10.38 1.82 -3.27
N PRO A 42 -11.08 2.97 -3.13
CA PRO A 42 -10.64 4.15 -2.38
C PRO A 42 -10.64 3.95 -0.86
N PHE A 43 -9.74 4.65 -0.16
CA PHE A 43 -9.63 4.72 1.29
C PHE A 43 -9.92 6.14 1.80
N ALA A 44 -10.41 6.25 3.03
CA ALA A 44 -10.69 7.54 3.67
C ALA A 44 -9.40 8.29 4.06
N SER A 45 -8.34 7.56 4.41
CA SER A 45 -7.04 8.13 4.76
C SER A 45 -5.85 7.27 4.30
N PRO A 46 -4.62 7.83 4.25
CA PRO A 46 -3.40 7.05 4.01
C PRO A 46 -3.14 5.98 5.07
N SER A 47 -3.59 6.19 6.31
CA SER A 47 -3.46 5.24 7.41
C SER A 47 -4.34 4.01 7.21
N ASP A 48 -5.55 4.20 6.66
CA ASP A 48 -6.44 3.09 6.31
C ASP A 48 -5.84 2.25 5.17
N ALA A 49 -5.22 2.93 4.19
CA ALA A 49 -4.47 2.26 3.15
C ALA A 49 -3.34 1.41 3.74
N LEU A 50 -2.56 1.92 4.70
CA LEU A 50 -1.52 1.15 5.40
C LEU A 50 -2.11 -0.08 6.10
N ALA A 51 -3.21 0.07 6.83
CA ALA A 51 -3.85 -1.05 7.56
C ALA A 51 -4.22 -2.22 6.63
N SER A 52 -4.64 -1.92 5.39
CA SER A 52 -4.96 -2.95 4.38
C SER A 52 -3.75 -3.81 3.94
N PHE A 53 -2.52 -3.31 4.09
CA PHE A 53 -1.28 -4.02 3.73
C PHE A 53 -0.61 -4.75 4.90
N VAL A 54 -1.03 -4.47 6.14
CA VAL A 54 -0.46 -5.08 7.36
C VAL A 54 -1.15 -6.40 7.73
N LEU A 55 -2.36 -6.65 7.22
CA LEU A 55 -3.04 -7.93 7.44
C LEU A 55 -2.31 -9.03 6.66
N PRO A 56 -1.82 -10.09 7.32
CA PRO A 56 -1.35 -11.26 6.61
C PRO A 56 -2.53 -11.78 5.78
N ILE A 57 -2.35 -11.87 4.47
CA ILE A 57 -3.20 -12.71 3.65
C ILE A 57 -2.94 -14.13 4.17
N ASN A 58 -3.82 -14.64 5.02
CA ASN A 58 -3.86 -16.08 5.29
C ASN A 58 -4.13 -16.74 3.93
N ALA A 59 -3.07 -17.32 3.38
CA ALA A 59 -3.12 -18.15 2.18
C ALA A 59 -3.76 -19.50 2.50
#